data_AF-A0A2V8HUN8-F1
#
_entry.id   AF-A0A2V8HUN8-F1
#
_cell.length_a   1.000
_cell.length_b   1.000
_cell.length_c   1.000
_cell.angle_alpha   90.00
_cell.angle_beta   90.00
_cell.angle_gamma   90.00
#
_symmetry.space_group_name_H-M   'P 1'
#
loop_
_entity.id
_entity.type
_entity.pdbx_description
1 polymer ?
#
loop_
_entity_poly.entity_id
_entity_poly.type
_entity_poly.pdbx_seq_one_letter_code
_entity_poly.pdbx_strand_id
1 'polypeptide(L)'
;MEVSDVRKQLMHAIDRAKARAQQRRQHAADAERAYALFLEEVATPTTRMLANALKAEGYLFTVSTPSGGLRLASDRGRDDYVEFALDGSGDRPVVVGRIRHTRGSRTIEDERPIKAGATPQELSDNDVLAFLVTALEPWLER
;
A
#
# COMPACT_ATOMS: atom_id res chain seq x y z
N MET A 1 -17.99 -15.65 43.92
CA MET A 1 -17.01 -15.00 43.04
C MET A 1 -16.61 -13.74 43.75
N GLU A 2 -15.37 -13.65 44.20
CA GLU A 2 -14.94 -12.58 45.10
C GLU A 2 -14.36 -11.39 44.34
N VAL A 3 -14.40 -10.20 44.95
CA VAL A 3 -13.77 -9.00 44.39
C VAL A 3 -12.28 -9.22 44.09
N SER A 4 -11.62 -10.05 44.90
CA SER A 4 -10.23 -10.48 44.70
C SER A 4 -10.03 -11.28 43.41
N ASP A 5 -10.98 -12.16 43.07
CA ASP A 5 -10.93 -12.97 41.83
C ASP A 5 -11.11 -12.07 40.60
N VAL A 6 -12.06 -11.13 40.67
CA VAL A 6 -12.32 -10.15 39.61
C VAL A 6 -11.09 -9.25 39.41
N ARG A 7 -10.49 -8.76 40.50
CA ARG A 7 -9.26 -7.93 40.44
C ARG A 7 -8.11 -8.70 39.80
N LYS A 8 -7.93 -9.98 40.16
CA LYS A 8 -6.87 -10.84 39.58
C LYS A 8 -7.10 -11.06 38.09
N GLN A 9 -8.31 -11.37 37.66
CA GLN A 9 -8.66 -11.53 36.24
C GLN A 9 -8.45 -10.22 35.45
N LEU A 10 -8.81 -9.08 36.02
CA LEU A 10 -8.62 -7.77 35.42
C LEU A 10 -7.14 -7.42 35.26
N MET A 11 -6.31 -7.67 36.28
CA MET A 11 -4.85 -7.45 36.18
C MET A 11 -4.25 -8.30 35.06
N HIS A 12 -4.60 -9.59 34.98
CA HIS A 12 -4.15 -10.44 33.87
C HIS A 12 -4.62 -9.94 32.50
N ALA A 13 -5.83 -9.39 32.39
CA ALA A 13 -6.32 -8.80 31.15
C ALA A 13 -5.53 -7.54 30.75
N ILE A 14 -5.21 -6.67 31.71
CA ILE A 14 -4.38 -5.47 31.51
C ILE A 14 -2.97 -5.86 31.08
N ASP A 15 -2.35 -6.84 31.73
CA ASP A 15 -1.00 -7.30 31.37
C ASP A 15 -0.96 -7.88 29.95
N ARG A 16 -1.96 -8.70 29.59
CA ARG A 16 -2.12 -9.20 28.21
C ARG A 16 -2.32 -8.06 27.20
N ALA A 17 -3.13 -7.06 27.54
CA ALA A 17 -3.37 -5.91 26.67
C ALA A 17 -2.10 -5.09 26.44
N LYS A 18 -1.30 -4.86 27.50
CA LYS A 18 -0.01 -4.17 27.41
C LYS A 18 0.99 -4.94 26.55
N ALA A 19 1.12 -6.25 26.77
CA ALA A 19 2.00 -7.11 25.98
C ALA A 19 1.62 -7.09 24.49
N ARG A 20 0.32 -7.22 24.16
CA ARG A 20 -0.18 -7.12 22.79
C ARG A 20 0.06 -5.74 22.17
N ALA A 21 -0.11 -4.66 22.94
CA ALA A 21 0.17 -3.31 22.44
C ALA A 21 1.64 -3.14 22.08
N GLN A 22 2.56 -3.64 22.90
CA GLN A 22 3.99 -3.60 22.61
C GLN A 22 4.35 -4.45 21.39
N GLN A 23 3.81 -5.66 21.30
CA GLN A 23 3.99 -6.55 20.15
C GLN A 23 3.50 -5.88 18.86
N ARG A 24 2.31 -5.27 18.86
CA ARG A 24 1.78 -4.54 17.68
C ARG A 24 2.68 -3.40 17.24
N ARG A 25 3.27 -2.63 18.16
CA ARG A 25 4.22 -1.56 17.80
C ARG A 25 5.46 -2.11 17.12
N GLN A 26 6.00 -3.22 17.63
CA GLN A 26 7.16 -3.86 17.00
C GLN A 26 6.84 -4.35 15.60
N HIS A 27 5.70 -5.05 15.43
CA HIS A 27 5.25 -5.51 14.10
C HIS A 27 5.01 -4.36 13.13
N ALA A 28 4.43 -3.25 13.59
CA ALA A 28 4.25 -2.05 12.75
C ALA A 28 5.58 -1.46 12.29
N ALA A 29 6.55 -1.31 13.20
CA ALA A 29 7.88 -0.80 12.85
C ALA A 29 8.65 -1.73 11.89
N ASP A 30 8.48 -3.05 12.04
CA ASP A 30 9.07 -4.04 11.13
C ASP A 30 8.43 -3.97 9.74
N ALA A 31 7.10 -3.79 9.68
CA ALA A 31 6.34 -3.62 8.45
C ALA A 31 6.70 -2.33 7.71
N GLU A 32 6.83 -1.21 8.42
CA GLU A 32 7.23 0.08 7.85
C GLU A 32 8.63 0.00 7.22
N ARG A 33 9.59 -0.64 7.91
CA ARG A 33 10.95 -0.85 7.36
C ARG A 33 10.93 -1.72 6.12
N ALA A 34 10.16 -2.81 6.16
CA ALA A 34 9.97 -3.69 5.01
C ALA A 34 9.36 -2.98 3.81
N TYR A 35 8.37 -2.12 4.07
CA TYR A 35 7.71 -1.32 3.06
C TYR A 35 8.65 -0.30 2.43
N ALA A 36 9.47 0.39 3.24
CA ALA A 36 10.47 1.32 2.74
C ALA A 36 11.49 0.63 1.80
N LEU A 37 12.00 -0.53 2.20
CA LEU A 37 12.91 -1.33 1.37
C LEU A 37 12.23 -1.78 0.06
N PHE A 38 10.99 -2.28 0.14
CA PHE A 38 10.20 -2.63 -1.04
C PHE A 38 10.03 -1.44 -2.00
N LEU A 39 9.74 -0.25 -1.48
CA LEU A 39 9.60 0.94 -2.32
C LEU A 39 10.91 1.31 -3.01
N GLU A 40 12.03 1.25 -2.29
CA GLU A 40 13.35 1.62 -2.79
C GLU A 40 13.89 0.62 -3.82
N GLU A 41 13.85 -0.67 -3.49
CA GLU A 41 14.52 -1.72 -4.26
C GLU A 41 13.66 -2.28 -5.41
N VAL A 42 12.32 -2.27 -5.25
CA VAL A 42 11.41 -2.96 -6.19
C VAL A 42 10.44 -1.99 -6.85
N ALA A 43 9.62 -1.29 -6.06
CA ALA A 43 8.48 -0.56 -6.60
C ALA A 43 8.90 0.69 -7.39
N THR A 44 9.83 1.48 -6.87
CA THR A 44 10.26 2.74 -7.51
C THR A 44 10.99 2.48 -8.83
N PRO A 45 11.98 1.57 -8.92
CA PRO A 45 12.63 1.25 -10.19
C PRO A 45 11.63 0.75 -11.25
N THR A 46 10.77 -0.19 -10.88
CA THR A 46 9.76 -0.78 -11.78
C THR A 46 8.78 0.29 -12.29
N THR A 47 8.26 1.13 -11.40
CA THR A 47 7.32 2.19 -11.76
C THR A 47 7.97 3.24 -12.66
N ARG A 48 9.25 3.58 -12.44
CA ARG A 48 10.00 4.50 -13.32
C ARG A 48 10.23 3.91 -14.71
N MET A 49 10.56 2.62 -14.80
CA MET A 49 10.69 1.92 -16.09
C MET A 49 9.37 1.95 -16.85
N LEU A 50 8.26 1.64 -16.17
CA LEU A 50 6.92 1.71 -16.76
C LEU A 50 6.56 3.13 -17.21
N ALA A 51 6.82 4.15 -16.39
CA ALA A 51 6.56 5.55 -16.75
C ALA A 51 7.33 5.98 -18.01
N ASN A 52 8.58 5.53 -18.16
CA ASN A 52 9.37 5.78 -19.36
C ASN A 52 8.78 5.08 -20.59
N ALA A 53 8.30 3.84 -20.45
CA ALA A 53 7.62 3.11 -21.53
C ALA A 53 6.32 3.79 -21.93
N LEU A 54 5.47 4.18 -20.97
CA LEU A 54 4.24 4.94 -21.19
C LEU A 54 4.51 6.24 -21.95
N LYS A 55 5.56 6.96 -21.56
CA LYS A 55 5.97 8.20 -22.23
C LYS A 55 6.34 7.98 -23.70
N ALA A 56 7.03 6.88 -24.02
CA ALA A 56 7.36 6.52 -25.40
C ALA A 56 6.10 6.26 -26.25
N GLU A 57 5.05 5.70 -25.63
CA GLU A 57 3.73 5.46 -26.24
C GLU A 57 2.80 6.70 -26.20
N GLY A 58 3.29 7.85 -25.71
CA GLY A 58 2.52 9.10 -25.64
C GLY A 58 1.57 9.22 -24.45
N TYR A 59 1.66 8.34 -23.47
CA TYR A 59 0.98 8.44 -22.18
C TYR A 59 1.87 9.17 -21.17
N LEU A 60 1.40 10.33 -20.70
CA LEU A 60 2.17 11.20 -19.81
C LEU A 60 1.81 10.91 -18.36
N PHE A 61 2.77 10.34 -17.64
CA PHE A 61 2.67 10.03 -16.22
C PHE A 61 3.93 10.47 -15.47
N THR A 62 3.74 10.94 -14.25
CA THR A 62 4.80 11.41 -13.35
C THR A 62 4.91 10.52 -12.12
N VAL A 63 6.13 10.09 -11.79
CA VAL A 63 6.44 9.31 -10.57
C VAL A 63 6.88 10.25 -9.44
N SER A 64 6.27 10.10 -8.27
CA SER A 64 6.59 10.86 -7.06
C SER A 64 6.48 10.00 -5.81
N THR A 65 7.06 10.42 -4.69
CA THR A 65 7.05 9.65 -3.42
C THR A 65 6.45 10.48 -2.28
N PRO A 66 5.13 10.76 -2.29
CA PRO A 66 4.49 11.53 -1.24
C PRO A 66 4.39 10.73 0.06
N SER A 67 4.66 11.37 1.20
CA SER A 67 4.43 10.80 2.55
C SER A 67 5.00 9.40 2.78
N GLY A 68 6.12 9.05 2.12
CA GLY A 68 6.73 7.71 2.22
C GLY A 68 6.01 6.62 1.42
N GLY A 69 5.10 6.97 0.52
CA GLY A 69 4.52 6.09 -0.49
C GLY A 69 5.15 6.27 -1.88
N LEU A 70 4.57 5.62 -2.89
CA LEU A 70 4.95 5.76 -4.30
C LEU A 70 3.71 6.07 -5.12
N ARG A 71 3.72 7.16 -5.87
CA ARG A 71 2.60 7.62 -6.69
C ARG A 71 3.00 7.77 -8.15
N LEU A 72 2.23 7.16 -9.04
CA LEU A 72 2.24 7.34 -10.49
C LEU A 72 1.01 8.16 -10.87
N ALA A 73 1.18 9.45 -11.14
CA ALA A 73 0.10 10.39 -11.44
C ALA A 73 -0.03 10.63 -12.95
N SER A 74 -1.27 10.69 -13.46
CA SER A 74 -1.53 11.08 -14.85
C SER A 74 -1.38 12.59 -15.02
N ASP A 75 -0.66 13.03 -16.05
CA ASP A 75 -0.47 14.45 -16.32
C ASP A 75 -1.68 15.07 -17.04
N ARG A 76 -2.62 14.24 -17.53
CA ARG A 76 -3.79 14.68 -18.31
C ARG A 76 -5.04 14.91 -17.46
N GLY A 77 -5.18 14.20 -16.34
CA GLY A 77 -6.33 14.28 -15.44
C GLY A 77 -6.02 15.10 -14.19
N ARG A 78 -7.00 15.83 -13.65
CA ARG A 78 -6.85 16.44 -12.32
C ARG A 78 -7.04 15.36 -11.27
N ASP A 79 -5.96 15.07 -10.53
CA ASP A 79 -5.97 14.18 -9.36
C ASP A 79 -6.15 12.68 -9.68
N ASP A 80 -5.76 12.27 -10.88
CA ASP A 80 -5.73 10.89 -11.34
C ASP A 80 -4.38 10.24 -11.03
N TYR A 81 -4.38 9.12 -10.30
CA TYR A 81 -3.15 8.44 -9.90
C TYR A 81 -3.33 6.96 -9.57
N VAL A 82 -2.21 6.25 -9.55
CA VAL A 82 -2.03 4.99 -8.83
C VAL A 82 -1.00 5.23 -7.72
N GLU A 83 -1.34 4.94 -6.46
CA GLU A 83 -0.47 5.15 -5.30
C GLU A 83 -0.32 3.86 -4.49
N PHE A 84 0.90 3.53 -4.09
CA PHE A 84 1.18 2.43 -3.17
C PHE A 84 1.18 2.94 -1.74
N ALA A 85 0.56 2.18 -0.85
CA ALA A 85 0.51 2.42 0.57
C ALA A 85 0.62 1.10 1.36
N LEU A 86 1.11 1.19 2.61
CA LEU A 86 1.12 0.07 3.54
C LEU A 86 -0.20 0.05 4.32
N ASP A 87 -0.93 -1.06 4.22
CA ASP A 87 -2.05 -1.36 5.12
C ASP A 87 -1.58 -2.30 6.24
N GLY A 88 -1.46 -1.74 7.44
CA GLY A 88 -1.13 -2.47 8.67
C GLY A 88 -2.33 -2.76 9.58
N SER A 89 -3.57 -2.56 9.09
CA SER A 89 -4.78 -2.72 9.91
C SER A 89 -5.14 -4.19 10.18
N GLY A 90 -4.72 -5.10 9.30
CA GLY A 90 -4.91 -6.55 9.44
C GLY A 90 -3.84 -7.25 10.30
N ASP A 91 -4.00 -8.56 10.48
CA ASP A 91 -3.02 -9.41 11.21
C ASP A 91 -1.66 -9.50 10.49
N ARG A 92 -1.65 -9.27 9.17
CA ARG A 92 -0.44 -9.17 8.37
C ARG A 92 -0.43 -7.84 7.61
N PRO A 93 0.70 -7.13 7.58
CA PRO A 93 0.84 -5.94 6.77
C PRO A 93 0.81 -6.30 5.29
N VAL A 94 0.04 -5.56 4.50
CA VAL A 94 -0.13 -5.78 3.07
C VAL A 94 0.14 -4.48 2.33
N VAL A 95 0.76 -4.54 1.16
CA VAL A 95 0.87 -3.36 0.30
C VAL A 95 -0.38 -3.26 -0.58
N VAL A 96 -1.05 -2.12 -0.51
CA VAL A 96 -2.24 -1.81 -1.31
C VAL A 96 -1.91 -0.76 -2.36
N GLY A 97 -2.52 -0.89 -3.53
CA GLY A 97 -2.56 0.15 -4.54
C GLY A 97 -3.91 0.87 -4.50
N ARG A 98 -3.85 2.18 -4.33
CA ARG A 98 -4.95 3.13 -4.42
C ARG A 98 -5.00 3.69 -5.81
N ILE A 99 -6.09 3.44 -6.52
CA ILE A 99 -6.31 3.88 -7.89
C ILE A 99 -7.40 4.93 -7.84
N ARG A 100 -7.09 6.13 -8.29
CA ARG A 100 -8.05 7.21 -8.44
C ARG A 100 -8.04 7.67 -9.89
N HIS A 101 -9.20 7.65 -10.53
CA HIS A 101 -9.33 8.17 -11.89
C HIS A 101 -10.69 8.84 -12.11
N THR A 102 -10.69 9.82 -13.00
CA THR A 102 -11.88 10.58 -13.34
C THR A 102 -12.49 10.08 -14.64
N ARG A 103 -13.76 9.71 -14.62
CA ARG A 103 -14.53 9.32 -15.81
C ARG A 103 -15.71 10.27 -16.00
N GLY A 104 -15.58 11.19 -16.95
CA GLY A 104 -16.56 12.27 -17.16
C GLY A 104 -16.60 13.20 -15.95
N SER A 105 -17.75 13.26 -15.26
CA SER A 105 -17.92 14.05 -14.03
C SER A 105 -17.73 13.25 -12.73
N ARG A 106 -17.43 11.95 -12.82
CA ARG A 106 -17.33 11.06 -11.65
C ARG A 106 -15.87 10.76 -11.33
N THR A 107 -15.51 10.85 -10.05
CA THR A 107 -14.27 10.30 -9.52
C THR A 107 -14.53 8.86 -9.08
N ILE A 108 -13.69 7.95 -9.53
CA ILE A 108 -13.70 6.54 -9.13
C ILE A 108 -12.44 6.29 -8.30
N GLU A 109 -12.63 5.71 -7.13
CA GLU A 109 -11.55 5.28 -6.24
C GLU A 109 -11.67 3.78 -6.01
N ASP A 110 -10.56 3.07 -6.17
CA ASP A 110 -10.42 1.65 -5.89
C ASP A 110 -9.17 1.44 -5.02
N GLU A 111 -9.26 0.58 -4.02
CA GLU A 111 -8.12 0.20 -3.18
C GLU A 111 -8.08 -1.33 -3.10
N ARG A 112 -6.93 -1.89 -3.48
CA ARG A 112 -6.75 -3.34 -3.51
C ARG A 112 -5.30 -3.74 -3.28
N PRO A 113 -5.03 -4.93 -2.70
CA PRO A 113 -3.67 -5.43 -2.54
C PRO A 113 -2.92 -5.53 -3.87
N ILE A 114 -1.62 -5.21 -3.88
CA ILE A 114 -0.75 -5.49 -5.04
C ILE A 114 -0.74 -7.00 -5.32
N LYS A 115 -0.67 -7.81 -4.25
CA LYS A 115 -0.77 -9.26 -4.30
C LYS A 115 -1.46 -9.76 -3.03
N ALA A 116 -2.53 -10.54 -3.20
CA ALA A 116 -3.31 -11.03 -2.08
C ALA A 116 -2.46 -11.91 -1.15
N GLY A 117 -2.45 -11.58 0.14
CA GLY A 117 -1.76 -12.35 1.19
C GLY A 117 -0.24 -12.19 1.26
N ALA A 118 0.36 -11.39 0.37
CA ALA A 118 1.80 -11.15 0.35
C ALA A 118 2.19 -9.99 1.27
N THR A 119 3.27 -10.16 2.04
CA THR A 119 3.89 -9.07 2.79
C THR A 119 4.79 -8.22 1.87
N PRO A 120 5.22 -7.01 2.29
CA PRO A 120 6.07 -6.17 1.45
C PRO A 120 7.34 -6.86 0.93
N GLN A 121 7.95 -7.76 1.72
CA GLN A 121 9.18 -8.49 1.34
C GLN A 121 8.95 -9.61 0.33
N GLU A 122 7.70 -10.04 0.14
CA GLU A 122 7.33 -11.14 -0.77
C GLU A 122 6.93 -10.62 -2.16
N LEU A 123 6.90 -9.29 -2.34
CA LEU A 123 6.55 -8.65 -3.59
C LEU A 123 7.76 -8.53 -4.51
N SER A 124 7.59 -9.00 -5.74
CA SER A 124 8.58 -8.86 -6.82
C SER A 124 8.27 -7.68 -7.74
N ASP A 125 9.24 -7.35 -8.59
CA ASP A 125 9.09 -6.41 -9.71
C ASP A 125 7.98 -6.84 -10.66
N ASN A 126 7.87 -8.15 -10.95
CA ASN A 126 6.79 -8.71 -11.77
C ASN A 126 5.41 -8.52 -11.13
N ASP A 127 5.29 -8.68 -9.81
CA ASP A 127 4.02 -8.45 -9.11
C ASP A 127 3.61 -6.97 -9.20
N VAL A 128 4.56 -6.05 -9.03
CA VAL A 128 4.35 -4.60 -9.17
C VAL A 128 3.96 -4.24 -10.60
N LEU A 129 4.68 -4.76 -11.60
CA LEU A 129 4.40 -4.48 -13.00
C LEU A 129 3.01 -5.00 -13.40
N ALA A 130 2.69 -6.25 -13.04
CA ALA A 130 1.39 -6.85 -13.32
C ALA A 130 0.25 -6.02 -12.70
N PHE A 131 0.41 -5.61 -11.44
CA PHE A 131 -0.56 -4.73 -10.79
C PHE A 131 -0.73 -3.40 -11.53
N LEU A 132 0.37 -2.72 -11.86
CA LEU A 132 0.33 -1.41 -12.51
C LEU A 132 -0.28 -1.48 -13.92
N VAL A 133 0.04 -2.50 -14.71
CA VAL A 133 -0.52 -2.67 -16.06
C VAL A 133 -2.04 -2.80 -15.99
N THR A 134 -2.58 -3.65 -15.11
CA THR A 134 -4.02 -3.76 -14.91
C THR A 134 -4.62 -2.49 -14.31
N ALA A 135 -3.93 -1.84 -13.37
CA ALA A 135 -4.40 -0.59 -12.78
C ALA A 135 -4.51 0.54 -13.81
N LEU A 136 -3.66 0.54 -14.84
CA LEU A 136 -3.60 1.57 -15.87
C LEU A 136 -4.64 1.41 -16.99
N GLU A 137 -5.30 0.25 -17.12
CA GLU A 137 -6.31 -0.03 -18.14
C GLU A 137 -7.31 1.14 -18.35
N PRO A 138 -7.87 1.79 -17.31
CA PRO A 138 -8.83 2.90 -17.49
C PRO A 138 -8.28 4.12 -18.25
N TRP A 139 -6.96 4.30 -18.31
CA TRP A 139 -6.33 5.39 -19.07
C TRP A 139 -5.83 4.94 -20.45
N LEU A 140 -5.74 3.63 -20.69
CA LEU A 140 -5.26 3.04 -21.95
C LEU A 140 -6.42 2.66 -22.88
N GLU A 141 -7.56 2.28 -22.32
CA GLU A 141 -8.81 2.08 -23.05
C GLU A 141 -9.33 3.43 -23.57
N ARG A 142 -9.16 3.67 -24.87
CA ARG A 142 -9.77 4.79 -25.58
C ARG A 142 -11.20 4.46 -26.01
#